data_AF-A0A0J7K0R0-F1
#
_entry.id   AF-A0A0J7K0R0-F1
#
_cell.length_a   1.000
_cell.length_b   1.000
_cell.length_c   1.000
_cell.angle_alpha   90.00
_cell.angle_beta   90.00
_cell.angle_gamma   90.00
#
_symmetry.space_group_name_H-M   'P 1'
#
loop_
_entity.id
_entity.type
_entity.pdbx_description
1 polymer ?
#
loop_
_entity_poly.entity_id
_entity_poly.type
_entity_poly.pdbx_seq_one_letter_code
_entity_poly.pdbx_strand_id
1 'polypeptide(L)'
;MVDANYKFLMVDIGSYGKEGDNGILEKSNIGELIKKNEFYPSPTKLPNTQIVLPYVIVGDGALRLSTHMMKPFTRTDAHLDIKKLYSTIDFHVREECLRMLSEPLPTQNMISLHATGGFANAEEFDIRDKFMDYFSNAGSTQWQIKCVNRTNPVANKMCK
;
A
#
# COMPACT_ATOMS: atom_id res chain seq x y z
N MET A 1 0.44 -10.07 11.19
CA MET A 1 0.85 -8.65 11.37
C MET A 1 2.22 -8.61 12.03
N VAL A 2 3.11 -7.75 11.53
CA VAL A 2 4.48 -7.59 12.01
C VAL A 2 4.76 -6.14 12.35
N ASP A 3 5.68 -5.90 13.29
CA ASP A 3 6.20 -4.55 13.57
C ASP A 3 7.28 -4.14 12.55
N ALA A 4 7.81 -2.92 12.70
CA ALA A 4 8.91 -2.41 11.88
C ALA A 4 10.23 -3.18 12.02
N ASN A 5 10.38 -3.99 13.08
CA ASN A 5 11.54 -4.86 13.31
C ASN A 5 11.30 -6.29 12.81
N TYR A 6 10.28 -6.51 11.98
CA TYR A 6 9.89 -7.82 11.44
C TYR A 6 9.52 -8.84 12.54
N LYS A 7 9.10 -8.37 13.72
CA LYS A 7 8.61 -9.25 14.80
C LYS A 7 7.11 -9.44 14.64
N PHE A 8 6.66 -10.70 14.71
CA PHE A 8 5.25 -11.01 14.71
C PHE A 8 4.58 -10.42 15.95
N LEU A 9 3.63 -9.50 15.73
CA LEU A 9 2.76 -8.97 16.78
C LEU A 9 1.50 -9.82 16.91
N MET A 10 1.02 -10.34 15.77
CA MET A 10 -0.19 -11.15 15.71
C MET A 10 -0.11 -12.11 14.53
N VAL A 11 -0.54 -13.34 14.80
CA VAL A 11 -0.80 -14.36 13.80
C VAL A 11 -2.26 -14.75 13.93
N ASP A 12 -2.97 -14.70 12.82
CA ASP A 12 -4.30 -15.29 12.71
C ASP A 12 -4.22 -16.42 11.68
N ILE A 13 -4.75 -17.58 12.05
CA ILE A 13 -4.76 -18.76 11.20
C ILE A 13 -6.17 -18.83 10.62
N GLY A 14 -6.27 -18.55 9.31
CA GLY A 14 -7.53 -18.31 8.61
C GLY A 14 -8.56 -19.44 8.71
N SER A 15 -9.73 -19.19 8.15
CA SER A 15 -10.85 -20.14 8.16
C SER A 15 -10.70 -21.22 7.09
N TYR A 16 -11.27 -22.40 7.35
CA TYR A 16 -11.38 -23.47 6.34
C TYR A 16 -12.39 -23.07 5.26
N GLY A 17 -11.97 -22.92 4.00
CA GLY A 17 -12.89 -22.64 2.89
C GLY A 17 -12.28 -21.87 1.71
N LYS A 18 -13.16 -21.29 0.87
CA LYS A 18 -12.82 -20.45 -0.31
C LYS A 18 -12.95 -18.95 -0.02
N GLU A 19 -12.91 -18.56 1.25
CA GLU A 19 -13.06 -17.16 1.61
C GLU A 19 -11.79 -16.37 1.27
N GLY A 20 -11.95 -15.21 0.65
CA GLY A 20 -10.81 -14.37 0.27
C GLY A 20 -10.22 -13.63 1.48
N ASP A 21 -9.00 -13.12 1.33
CA ASP A 21 -8.22 -12.50 2.41
C ASP A 21 -8.98 -11.38 3.14
N ASN A 22 -9.70 -10.52 2.40
CA ASN A 22 -10.51 -9.47 2.99
C ASN A 22 -11.65 -10.04 3.85
N GLY A 23 -12.32 -11.11 3.40
CA GLY A 23 -13.39 -11.76 4.17
C GLY A 23 -12.88 -12.42 5.45
N ILE A 24 -11.71 -13.07 5.37
CA ILE A 24 -11.05 -13.67 6.53
C ILE A 24 -10.66 -12.58 7.53
N LEU A 25 -9.99 -11.51 7.07
CA LEU A 25 -9.62 -10.38 7.91
C LEU A 25 -10.86 -9.78 8.58
N GLU A 26 -11.92 -9.52 7.82
CA GLU A 26 -13.13 -8.88 8.32
C GLU A 26 -13.89 -9.66 9.41
N LYS A 27 -13.71 -10.99 9.46
CA LYS A 27 -14.29 -11.91 10.45
C LYS A 27 -13.36 -12.23 11.61
N SER A 28 -12.08 -11.87 11.49
CA SER A 28 -11.10 -12.08 12.57
C SER A 28 -11.35 -11.14 13.74
N ASN A 29 -10.90 -11.54 14.93
CA ASN A 29 -10.92 -10.69 16.12
C ASN A 29 -10.22 -9.34 15.87
N ILE A 30 -9.13 -9.34 15.10
CA ILE A 30 -8.41 -8.11 14.75
C ILE A 30 -9.18 -7.26 13.74
N GLY A 31 -9.84 -7.87 12.77
CA GLY A 31 -10.70 -7.15 11.83
C GLY A 31 -11.83 -6.42 12.55
N GLU A 32 -12.41 -7.03 13.59
CA GLU A 32 -13.40 -6.34 14.42
C GLU A 32 -12.79 -5.15 15.18
N LEU A 33 -11.62 -5.32 15.80
CA LEU A 33 -10.94 -4.22 16.52
C LEU A 33 -10.53 -3.08 15.58
N ILE A 34 -10.11 -3.40 14.36
CA ILE A 34 -9.80 -2.41 13.31
C ILE A 34 -11.08 -1.67 12.90
N LYS A 35 -12.19 -2.38 12.68
CA LYS A 35 -13.49 -1.77 12.34
C LYS A 35 -14.02 -0.86 13.44
N LYS A 36 -13.79 -1.20 14.71
CA LYS A 36 -14.20 -0.40 15.88
C LYS A 36 -13.23 0.73 16.23
N ASN A 37 -12.08 0.82 15.56
CA ASN A 37 -11.00 1.76 15.89
C ASN A 37 -10.48 1.64 17.33
N GLU A 38 -10.46 0.41 17.86
CA GLU A 38 -9.97 0.10 19.21
C GLU A 38 -8.54 -0.43 19.21
N PHE A 39 -8.03 -0.78 18.02
CA PHE A 39 -6.69 -1.34 17.85
C PHE A 39 -5.59 -0.26 17.82
N TYR A 40 -5.90 0.96 17.37
CA TYR A 40 -4.90 1.97 17.06
C TYR A 40 -4.79 3.02 18.17
N PRO A 41 -3.57 3.54 18.44
CA PRO A 41 -3.41 4.73 19.26
C PRO A 41 -3.96 5.97 18.55
N SER A 42 -4.12 7.06 19.30
CA SER A 42 -4.59 8.32 18.74
C SER A 42 -3.68 8.83 17.59
N PRO A 43 -4.26 9.46 16.55
CA PRO A 43 -3.51 10.01 15.43
C PRO A 43 -2.34 10.89 15.87
N THR A 44 -1.21 10.79 15.18
CA THR A 44 0.03 11.48 15.52
C THR A 44 0.56 12.26 14.31
N LYS A 45 1.37 13.30 14.56
CA LYS A 45 2.04 14.05 13.51
C LYS A 45 3.06 13.18 12.77
N LEU A 46 3.09 13.28 11.45
CA LEU A 46 4.18 12.70 10.68
C LEU A 46 5.50 13.42 10.99
N PRO A 47 6.64 12.71 11.02
CA PRO A 47 7.94 13.31 11.30
C PRO A 47 8.22 14.50 10.39
N ASN A 48 8.80 15.57 10.93
CA ASN A 48 9.15 16.79 10.17
C ASN A 48 7.97 17.47 9.44
N THR A 49 6.72 17.21 9.83
CA THR A 49 5.54 17.89 9.28
C THR A 49 4.55 18.29 10.38
N GLN A 50 3.55 19.08 10.00
CA GLN A 50 2.39 19.40 10.87
C GLN A 50 1.16 18.54 10.54
N ILE A 51 1.30 17.59 9.61
CA ILE A 51 0.22 16.74 9.15
C ILE A 51 -0.02 15.66 10.21
N VAL A 52 -1.23 15.62 10.78
CA VAL A 52 -1.68 14.58 11.70
C VAL A 52 -2.40 13.50 10.90
N LEU A 53 -1.97 12.25 11.02
CA LEU A 53 -2.57 11.10 10.35
C LEU A 53 -2.82 9.95 11.33
N PRO A 54 -3.81 9.08 11.04
CA PRO A 54 -4.01 7.86 11.80
C PRO A 54 -2.87 6.86 11.57
N TYR A 55 -2.73 5.92 12.49
CA TYR A 55 -1.90 4.74 12.28
C TYR A 55 -2.59 3.79 11.33
N VAL A 56 -1.82 3.16 10.46
CA VAL A 56 -2.32 2.32 9.37
C VAL A 56 -1.57 0.99 9.33
N ILE A 57 -2.27 -0.07 8.97
CA ILE A 57 -1.66 -1.32 8.54
C ILE A 57 -1.41 -1.23 7.04
N VAL A 58 -0.21 -1.60 6.62
CA VAL A 58 0.18 -1.75 5.22
C VAL A 58 -0.19 -3.15 4.78
N GLY A 59 -1.22 -3.24 3.95
CA GLY A 59 -1.76 -4.47 3.38
C GLY A 59 -1.34 -4.68 1.92
N ASP A 60 -1.68 -5.85 1.39
CA ASP A 60 -1.53 -6.13 -0.03
C ASP A 60 -2.65 -5.48 -0.88
N GLY A 61 -2.55 -5.61 -2.20
CA GLY A 61 -3.54 -5.05 -3.12
C GLY A 61 -4.93 -5.69 -3.06
N ALA A 62 -5.06 -6.90 -2.50
CA ALA A 62 -6.31 -7.65 -2.40
C ALA A 62 -7.19 -7.17 -1.24
N LEU A 63 -6.59 -6.56 -0.21
CA LEU A 63 -7.32 -5.92 0.88
C LEU A 63 -8.05 -4.64 0.42
N ARG A 64 -9.13 -4.30 1.14
CA ARG A 64 -9.87 -3.06 0.92
C ARG A 64 -9.10 -1.88 1.53
N LEU A 65 -9.04 -0.76 0.80
CA LEU A 65 -8.54 0.50 1.35
C LEU A 65 -9.51 1.00 2.44
N SER A 66 -9.00 1.39 3.60
CA SER A 66 -9.77 2.02 4.67
C SER A 66 -8.92 3.01 5.46
N THR A 67 -9.52 3.73 6.42
CA THR A 67 -8.83 4.74 7.25
C THR A 67 -7.59 4.19 7.94
N HIS A 68 -7.61 2.89 8.25
CA HIS A 68 -6.52 2.18 8.93
C HIS A 68 -5.93 1.02 8.11
N MET A 69 -6.39 0.81 6.87
CA MET A 69 -5.86 -0.21 5.96
C MET A 69 -5.37 0.46 4.68
N MET A 70 -4.06 0.49 4.52
CA MET A 70 -3.39 1.08 3.39
C MET A 70 -2.97 0.00 2.41
N LYS A 71 -3.07 0.28 1.11
CA LYS A 71 -2.64 -0.66 0.07
C LYS A 71 -1.93 0.07 -1.06
N PRO A 72 -1.05 -0.62 -1.81
CA PRO A 72 -0.36 -0.02 -2.94
C PRO A 72 -1.33 0.52 -3.99
N PHE A 73 -0.90 1.53 -4.74
CA PHE A 73 -1.61 1.95 -5.93
C PHE A 73 -1.60 0.82 -6.96
N THR A 74 -2.61 0.81 -7.84
CA THR A 74 -2.64 -0.17 -8.91
C THR A 74 -1.43 0.01 -9.82
N ARG A 75 -0.99 -1.06 -10.50
CA ARG A 75 0.13 -0.97 -11.45
C ARG A 75 -0.11 0.11 -12.50
N THR A 76 -1.34 0.19 -13.03
CA THR A 76 -1.74 1.20 -14.01
C THR A 76 -1.58 2.62 -13.45
N ASP A 77 -2.06 2.88 -12.23
CA ASP A 77 -1.94 4.20 -11.62
C ASP A 77 -0.49 4.57 -11.32
N ALA A 78 0.31 3.61 -10.85
CA ALA A 78 1.71 3.79 -10.53
C ALA A 78 2.57 4.06 -11.77
N HIS A 79 2.22 3.49 -12.94
CA HIS A 79 2.91 3.80 -14.20
C HIS A 79 2.62 5.20 -14.73
N LEU A 80 1.45 5.75 -14.41
CA LEU A 80 1.02 7.07 -14.90
C LEU A 80 1.52 8.22 -14.00
N ASP A 81 1.87 7.94 -12.75
CA ASP A 81 2.27 8.95 -11.77
C ASP A 81 3.47 8.49 -10.95
N ILE A 82 4.57 9.26 -11.06
CA ILE A 82 5.81 8.95 -10.37
C ILE A 82 5.65 8.97 -8.85
N LYS A 83 4.77 9.82 -8.29
CA LYS A 83 4.51 9.85 -6.84
C LYS A 83 3.83 8.55 -6.37
N LYS A 84 2.89 8.05 -7.17
CA LYS A 84 2.24 6.76 -6.92
C LYS A 84 3.22 5.61 -7.06
N LEU A 85 4.20 5.71 -7.97
CA LEU A 85 5.29 4.75 -8.09
C LEU A 85 6.19 4.73 -6.84
N TYR A 86 6.63 5.90 -6.37
CA TYR A 86 7.40 6.05 -5.12
C TYR A 86 6.67 5.37 -3.96
N SER A 87 5.41 5.76 -3.75
CA SER A 87 4.60 5.18 -2.67
C SER A 87 4.40 3.68 -2.83
N THR A 88 4.17 3.16 -4.04
CA THR A 88 3.99 1.72 -4.28
C THR A 88 5.26 0.92 -3.99
N ILE A 89 6.45 1.48 -4.22
CA ILE A 89 7.72 0.82 -3.89
C ILE A 89 7.87 0.64 -2.38
N ASP A 90 7.34 1.57 -1.58
CA ASP A 90 7.34 1.45 -0.10
C ASP A 90 6.50 0.30 0.41
N PHE A 91 5.37 0.02 -0.25
CA PHE A 91 4.54 -1.14 0.09
C PHE A 91 5.27 -2.46 -0.17
N HIS A 92 6.13 -2.50 -1.19
CA HIS A 92 6.57 -3.78 -1.71
C HIS A 92 7.83 -4.33 -1.07
N VAL A 93 8.74 -3.51 -0.50
CA VAL A 93 9.98 -3.84 0.27
C VAL A 93 10.89 -4.98 -0.28
N ARG A 94 10.48 -5.68 -1.33
CA ARG A 94 11.07 -6.87 -1.91
C ARG A 94 11.36 -6.58 -3.38
N GLU A 95 12.64 -6.68 -3.72
CA GLU A 95 13.19 -6.52 -5.09
C GLU A 95 12.45 -7.36 -6.15
N GLU A 96 11.77 -8.42 -5.76
CA GLU A 96 11.03 -9.31 -6.66
C GLU A 96 9.75 -8.66 -7.24
N CYS A 97 9.11 -7.76 -6.50
CA CYS A 97 7.93 -7.02 -6.99
C CYS A 97 8.29 -5.88 -7.96
N LEU A 98 9.55 -5.40 -7.95
CA LEU A 98 10.04 -4.42 -8.92
C LEU A 98 10.05 -4.99 -10.34
N ARG A 99 10.34 -6.29 -10.50
CA ARG A 99 10.20 -6.99 -11.79
C ARG A 99 8.77 -6.95 -12.30
N MET A 100 7.78 -7.05 -11.42
CA MET A 100 6.38 -6.91 -11.82
C MET A 100 6.06 -5.49 -12.28
N LEU A 101 6.69 -4.45 -11.74
CA LEU A 101 6.46 -3.07 -12.20
C LEU A 101 7.24 -2.71 -13.48
N SER A 102 8.29 -3.45 -13.86
CA SER A 102 9.04 -3.22 -15.09
C SER A 102 8.46 -3.92 -16.33
N GLU A 103 7.65 -4.97 -16.15
CA GLU A 103 7.04 -5.70 -17.25
C GLU A 103 5.77 -4.99 -17.77
N PRO A 104 5.56 -4.90 -19.10
CA PRO A 104 4.33 -4.36 -19.67
C PRO A 104 3.13 -5.19 -19.19
N LEU A 105 2.01 -4.50 -18.89
CA LEU A 105 0.77 -5.16 -18.48
C LEU A 105 0.35 -6.20 -19.53
N PRO A 106 0.16 -7.49 -19.17
CA PRO A 106 -0.42 -8.46 -20.08
C PRO A 106 -1.87 -8.06 -20.34
N THR A 107 -2.13 -7.49 -21.51
CA THR A 107 -3.44 -6.92 -21.89
C THR A 107 -4.42 -7.94 -22.48
N GLN A 108 -4.02 -9.21 -22.64
CA GLN A 108 -4.87 -10.23 -23.23
C GLN A 108 -5.25 -11.30 -22.19
N ASN A 109 -6.55 -11.40 -21.95
CA ASN A 109 -7.26 -12.51 -21.27
C ASN A 109 -7.24 -12.56 -19.73
N MET A 110 -6.81 -11.49 -19.05
CA MET A 110 -7.02 -11.35 -17.60
C MET A 110 -8.26 -10.50 -17.35
N ILE A 111 -9.35 -11.10 -16.86
CA ILE A 111 -10.46 -10.32 -16.29
C ILE A 111 -9.91 -9.59 -15.07
N SER A 112 -9.90 -8.27 -15.13
CA SER A 112 -9.63 -7.45 -13.96
C SER A 112 -10.70 -7.75 -12.92
N LEU A 113 -10.31 -8.27 -11.76
CA LEU A 113 -11.14 -8.26 -10.55
C LEU A 113 -11.22 -6.81 -10.05
N HIS A 114 -11.75 -5.92 -10.87
CA HIS A 114 -12.02 -4.56 -10.47
C HIS A 114 -13.13 -4.63 -9.40
N ALA A 115 -12.80 -4.18 -8.20
CA ALA A 115 -13.76 -3.70 -7.20
C ALA A 115 -14.67 -4.73 -6.51
N THR A 116 -14.15 -5.88 -6.06
CA THR A 116 -14.86 -6.70 -5.04
C THR A 116 -14.68 -6.16 -3.61
N GLY A 117 -14.04 -4.99 -3.45
CA GLY A 117 -14.07 -4.21 -2.21
C GLY A 117 -14.93 -2.97 -2.46
N GLY A 118 -15.94 -2.74 -1.62
CA GLY A 118 -16.82 -1.58 -1.75
C GLY A 118 -16.04 -0.27 -1.88
N PHE A 119 -16.64 0.74 -2.50
CA PHE A 119 -15.99 2.04 -2.73
C PHE A 119 -15.36 2.55 -1.44
N ALA A 120 -14.06 2.88 -1.52
CA ALA A 120 -13.42 3.62 -0.46
C ALA A 120 -14.04 5.02 -0.41
N ASN A 121 -14.19 5.59 0.78
CA ASN A 121 -14.75 6.93 0.95
C ASN A 121 -13.67 7.99 0.61
N ALA A 122 -14.09 9.25 0.44
CA ALA A 122 -13.16 10.32 0.06
C ALA A 122 -12.03 10.55 1.09
N GLU A 123 -12.30 10.29 2.37
CA GLU A 123 -11.33 10.42 3.46
C GLU A 123 -10.23 9.36 3.38
N GLU A 124 -10.58 8.12 3.02
CA GLU A 124 -9.64 7.00 2.86
C GLU A 124 -8.64 7.27 1.72
N PHE A 125 -9.11 7.87 0.62
CA PHE A 125 -8.23 8.31 -0.45
C PHE A 125 -7.34 9.47 -0.03
N ASP A 126 -7.88 10.46 0.68
CA ASP A 126 -7.12 11.61 1.18
C ASP A 126 -6.01 11.20 2.16
N ILE A 127 -6.29 10.26 3.08
CA ILE A 127 -5.27 9.70 3.99
C ILE A 127 -4.15 9.05 3.17
N ARG A 128 -4.52 8.23 2.17
CA ARG A 128 -3.52 7.58 1.32
C ARG A 128 -2.68 8.58 0.54
N ASP A 129 -3.31 9.60 -0.02
CA ASP A 129 -2.62 10.60 -0.84
C ASP A 129 -1.70 11.49 0.03
N LYS A 130 -2.06 11.77 1.29
CA LYS A 130 -1.19 12.45 2.26
C LYS A 130 0.04 11.60 2.63
N PHE A 131 -0.14 10.29 2.86
CA PHE A 131 1.00 9.40 3.05
C PHE A 131 1.88 9.33 1.80
N MET A 132 1.27 9.22 0.61
CA MET A 132 1.99 9.23 -0.66
C MET A 132 2.82 10.50 -0.82
N ASP A 133 2.26 11.67 -0.55
CA ASP A 133 2.98 12.93 -0.66
C ASP A 133 4.11 13.03 0.36
N TYR A 134 3.89 12.58 1.61
CA TYR A 134 4.95 12.54 2.62
C TYR A 134 6.13 11.67 2.17
N PHE A 135 5.89 10.42 1.76
CA PHE A 135 6.94 9.50 1.34
C PHE A 135 7.57 9.87 -0.01
N SER A 136 6.88 10.68 -0.82
CA SER A 136 7.48 11.26 -2.04
C SER A 136 8.38 12.46 -1.75
N ASN A 137 8.31 13.04 -0.53
CA ASN A 137 9.00 14.27 -0.17
C ASN A 137 9.80 14.09 1.14
N ALA A 138 9.28 14.61 2.27
CA ALA A 138 9.98 14.68 3.55
C ALA A 138 10.36 13.31 4.13
N GLY A 139 9.57 12.28 3.83
CA GLY A 139 9.80 10.89 4.22
C GLY A 139 10.54 10.05 3.17
N SER A 140 10.97 10.66 2.06
CA SER A 140 11.65 9.92 0.99
C SER A 140 13.00 9.38 1.45
N THR A 141 13.37 8.22 0.93
CA THR A 141 14.61 7.54 1.26
C THR A 141 15.46 7.29 0.00
N GLN A 142 16.78 7.22 0.18
CA GLN A 142 17.72 7.10 -0.94
C GLN A 142 17.52 5.81 -1.75
N TRP A 143 17.08 4.72 -1.12
CA TRP A 143 16.86 3.46 -1.81
C TRP A 143 15.61 3.51 -2.71
N GLN A 144 14.53 4.18 -2.28
CA GLN A 144 13.34 4.41 -3.12
C GLN A 144 13.69 5.15 -4.40
N ILE A 145 14.45 6.24 -4.29
CA ILE A 145 14.88 7.07 -5.43
C ILE A 145 15.68 6.22 -6.43
N LYS A 146 16.59 5.37 -5.93
CA LYS A 146 17.35 4.43 -6.77
C LYS A 146 16.44 3.41 -7.47
N CYS A 147 15.43 2.87 -6.78
CA CYS A 147 14.48 1.93 -7.37
C CYS A 147 13.63 2.58 -8.47
N VAL A 148 13.05 3.76 -8.21
CA VAL A 148 12.24 4.50 -9.20
C VAL A 148 13.02 4.79 -10.48
N ASN A 149 14.26 5.26 -10.34
CA ASN A 149 15.13 5.58 -11.48
C ASN A 149 15.43 4.36 -12.37
N ARG A 150 15.46 3.15 -11.80
CA ARG A 150 15.64 1.91 -12.56
C ARG A 150 14.38 1.51 -13.34
N THR A 151 13.22 1.74 -12.76
CA THR A 151 11.91 1.34 -13.33
C THR A 151 11.32 2.35 -14.31
N ASN A 152 11.80 3.60 -14.36
CA ASN A 152 11.25 4.62 -15.26
C ASN A 152 12.02 4.66 -16.61
N PRO A 153 11.37 4.30 -17.74
CA PRO A 153 12.01 4.30 -19.06
C PRO A 153 12.37 5.71 -19.58
N VAL A 154 11.83 6.80 -19.01
CA VAL A 154 12.18 8.18 -19.41
C VAL A 154 13.55 8.59 -18.85
N ALA A 155 13.94 8.12 -17.65
CA ALA A 155 15.24 8.43 -17.04
C ALA A 155 16.40 7.68 -17.72
N ASN A 156 16.14 6.49 -18.26
CA ASN A 156 17.15 5.66 -18.95
C ASN A 156 17.56 6.17 -20.34
N LYS A 157 16.99 7.27 -20.84
CA LYS A 157 17.36 7.89 -22.13
C LYS A 157 18.34 9.07 -22.02
N MET A 158 18.69 9.54 -20.82
CA MET A 158 19.68 10.62 -20.61
C MET A 158 21.09 10.11 -20.23
N CYS A 159 21.29 8.80 -20.17
CA CYS A 159 22.57 8.18 -19.88
C CYS A 159 22.95 7.17 -20.97
N LYS A 160 23.10 7.66 -22.21
CA LYS A 160 23.89 7.02 -23.27
C LYS A 160 24.58 8.10 -24.08
#